data_AF-A0A953WIJ1-F1
#
_entry.id   AF-A0A953WIJ1-F1
#
_cell.length_a   1.000
_cell.length_b   1.000
_cell.length_c   1.000
_cell.angle_alpha   90.00
_cell.angle_beta   90.00
_cell.angle_gamma   90.00
#
_symmetry.space_group_name_H-M   'P 1'
#
loop_
_entity.id
_entity.type
_entity.pdbx_description
1 polymer ?
#
loop_
_entity_poly.entity_id
_entity_poly.type
_entity_poly.pdbx_seq_one_letter_code
_entity_poly.pdbx_strand_id
1 'polypeptide(L)'
;MRQSRPALGLLLYWISVLAAGLLALLGAAYFLTKLIRVDFSAPEPFPALYLAALASCSLLLAAGGLRTYVQMRRGHEQAKKQAADATLLRSQLATLRNEADVMRKKLAATEAQLFEVKRLAATRASGEAVKYLVARVEKIEPMISRFGEDLSRSAIANARHTAEKAEKLASKQAVRIDRIERARLTHHVHSRELTHTDTLKLVEDWATPLGVAQSRSSVRYLADRIMTLEHLSVGRLATDIQTILARIIAAMSLQRPEIHIVEIGVLFGIGAGAVYDACRLRNKRVKITLIDPLKGYYDRSNADIITQVGVTREALDYNLAAMNVPAKDIEIIQGMSEATETLEKMRGEQIDLLIIDGDHSYGGVKRDFENYRPFMRSGGLILFDDYETVDWPDIKTFVDEEISPRGDMKLVAAGFRTALFRVAGNATE
;
A
#
# COMPACT_ATOMS: atom_id res chain seq x y z
N MET A 1 -11.39 16.98 -38.80
CA MET A 1 -12.64 16.42 -39.37
C MET A 1 -12.86 15.03 -38.78
N ARG A 2 -14.09 14.76 -38.32
CA ARG A 2 -14.63 13.52 -37.72
C ARG A 2 -13.91 12.97 -36.47
N GLN A 3 -14.12 13.64 -35.33
CA GLN A 3 -14.29 12.91 -34.07
C GLN A 3 -15.62 12.16 -34.16
N SER A 4 -15.55 10.84 -34.20
CA SER A 4 -16.71 9.96 -34.07
C SER A 4 -17.48 10.32 -32.80
N ARG A 5 -18.82 10.27 -32.86
CA ARG A 5 -19.73 10.50 -31.73
C ARG A 5 -20.05 9.14 -31.07
N PRO A 6 -19.20 8.56 -30.19
CA PRO A 6 -19.49 7.29 -29.54
C PRO A 6 -20.73 7.37 -28.65
N ALA A 7 -21.06 8.55 -28.13
CA ALA A 7 -22.23 8.78 -27.29
C ALA A 7 -23.57 8.60 -28.03
N LEU A 8 -23.63 8.93 -29.33
CA LEU A 8 -24.87 8.79 -30.11
C LEU A 8 -25.13 7.32 -30.48
N GLY A 9 -24.06 6.57 -30.80
CA GLY A 9 -24.16 5.13 -31.06
C GLY A 9 -24.60 4.34 -29.84
N LEU A 10 -24.06 4.65 -28.66
CA LEU A 10 -24.50 4.01 -27.41
C LEU A 10 -25.95 4.37 -27.04
N LEU A 11 -26.37 5.62 -27.26
CA LEU A 11 -27.75 6.03 -27.00
C LEU A 11 -28.73 5.29 -27.90
N LEU A 12 -28.42 5.18 -29.20
CA LEU A 12 -29.24 4.44 -30.17
C LEU A 12 -29.27 2.94 -29.85
N TYR A 13 -28.16 2.36 -29.39
CA TYR A 13 -28.11 0.97 -28.90
C TYR A 13 -29.07 0.75 -27.73
N TRP A 14 -29.04 1.61 -26.70
CA TRP A 14 -29.95 1.45 -25.55
C TRP A 14 -31.42 1.71 -25.88
N ILE A 15 -31.72 2.65 -26.79
CA ILE A 15 -33.08 2.84 -27.32
C ILE A 15 -33.56 1.56 -28.01
N SER A 16 -32.70 0.90 -28.80
CA SER A 16 -33.05 -0.35 -29.47
C SER A 16 -33.27 -1.53 -28.51
N VAL A 17 -32.48 -1.62 -27.43
CA VAL A 17 -32.66 -2.63 -26.37
C VAL A 17 -33.98 -2.43 -25.62
N LEU A 18 -34.33 -1.18 -25.29
CA LEU A 18 -35.59 -0.85 -24.65
C LEU A 18 -36.81 -1.14 -25.55
N ALA A 19 -36.71 -0.81 -26.85
CA ALA A 19 -37.75 -1.12 -27.83
C ALA A 19 -37.97 -2.63 -28.00
N ALA A 20 -36.88 -3.42 -28.05
CA ALA A 20 -36.94 -4.88 -28.11
C ALA A 20 -37.57 -5.49 -26.84
N GLY A 21 -37.23 -4.96 -25.66
CA GLY A 21 -37.84 -5.36 -24.39
C GLY A 21 -39.35 -5.07 -24.33
N LEU A 22 -39.78 -3.92 -24.85
CA LEU A 22 -41.20 -3.57 -24.91
C LEU A 22 -41.99 -4.49 -25.87
N LEU A 23 -41.42 -4.80 -27.03
CA LEU A 23 -42.02 -5.74 -28.00
C LEU A 23 -42.14 -7.16 -27.43
N ALA A 24 -41.12 -7.63 -26.70
CA ALA A 24 -41.16 -8.92 -26.03
C ALA A 24 -42.26 -8.98 -24.95
N LEU A 25 -42.45 -7.90 -24.19
CA LEU A 25 -43.52 -7.79 -23.18
C LEU A 25 -44.91 -7.77 -23.80
N LEU A 26 -45.11 -7.03 -24.90
CA LEU A 26 -46.37 -7.01 -25.64
C LEU A 26 -46.68 -8.38 -26.27
N GLY A 27 -45.66 -9.06 -26.79
CA GLY A 27 -45.79 -10.43 -27.31
C GLY A 27 -46.17 -11.45 -26.23
N ALA A 28 -45.52 -11.37 -25.06
CA ALA A 28 -45.85 -12.22 -23.92
C ALA A 28 -47.28 -11.96 -23.40
N ALA A 29 -47.69 -10.70 -23.28
CA ALA A 29 -49.04 -10.32 -22.88
C ALA A 29 -50.11 -10.84 -23.86
N TYR A 30 -49.89 -10.68 -25.17
CA TYR A 30 -50.78 -11.21 -26.20
C TYR A 30 -50.89 -12.75 -26.14
N PHE A 31 -49.76 -13.44 -25.97
CA PHE A 31 -49.73 -14.91 -25.87
C PHE A 31 -50.45 -15.42 -24.62
N LEU A 32 -50.31 -14.74 -23.48
CA LEU A 32 -51.02 -15.03 -22.23
C LEU A 32 -52.54 -14.81 -22.35
N THR A 33 -52.99 -13.77 -23.07
CA THR A 33 -54.44 -13.57 -23.32
C THR A 33 -55.07 -14.66 -24.21
N LYS A 34 -54.26 -15.38 -25.00
CA LYS A 34 -54.70 -16.51 -25.82
C LYS A 34 -54.69 -17.85 -25.07
N LEU A 35 -53.81 -18.00 -24.08
CA LEU A 35 -53.65 -19.23 -23.28
C LEU A 35 -54.63 -19.33 -22.12
N ILE A 36 -55.09 -18.19 -21.59
CA ILE A 36 -56.05 -18.16 -20.49
C ILE A 36 -57.46 -17.94 -21.07
N ARG A 37 -58.31 -18.98 -21.08
CA ARG A 37 -59.77 -18.76 -21.19
C ARG A 37 -60.22 -18.09 -19.89
N VAL A 38 -60.22 -16.76 -19.87
CA VAL A 38 -60.67 -15.98 -18.71
C VAL A 38 -62.19 -16.09 -18.63
N ASP A 39 -62.68 -16.76 -17.60
CA ASP A 39 -64.08 -16.71 -17.20
C ASP A 39 -64.31 -15.41 -16.41
N PHE A 40 -65.17 -14.53 -16.91
CA PHE A 40 -65.34 -13.15 -16.40
C PHE A 40 -66.28 -13.06 -15.19
N SER A 41 -66.69 -14.18 -14.59
CA SER A 41 -67.66 -14.21 -13.50
C SER A 41 -67.09 -14.32 -12.08
N ALA A 42 -65.76 -14.31 -11.89
CA ALA A 42 -65.16 -14.35 -10.56
C ALA A 42 -64.64 -12.96 -10.12
N PRO A 43 -65.01 -12.45 -8.93
CA PRO A 43 -64.58 -11.15 -8.43
C PRO A 43 -63.23 -11.28 -7.69
N GLU A 44 -62.13 -11.45 -8.43
CA GLU A 44 -60.78 -11.46 -7.85
C GLU A 44 -59.83 -10.54 -8.66
N PRO A 45 -58.96 -9.73 -8.02
CA PRO A 45 -58.21 -8.62 -8.64
C PRO A 45 -56.96 -9.09 -9.41
N PHE A 46 -57.03 -10.26 -10.04
CA PHE A 46 -55.88 -10.94 -10.66
C PHE A 46 -55.21 -10.17 -11.82
N PRO A 47 -55.93 -9.46 -12.72
CA PRO A 47 -55.29 -8.76 -13.83
C PRO A 47 -54.51 -7.49 -13.44
N ALA A 48 -54.98 -6.78 -12.40
CA ALA A 48 -54.40 -5.50 -11.99
C ALA A 48 -53.06 -5.67 -11.25
N LEU A 49 -52.95 -6.69 -10.40
CA LEU A 49 -51.72 -7.05 -9.70
C LEU A 49 -50.60 -7.46 -10.65
N TYR A 50 -50.93 -8.17 -11.73
CA TYR A 50 -49.95 -8.63 -12.71
C TYR A 50 -49.43 -7.47 -13.60
N LEU A 51 -50.32 -6.58 -14.03
CA LEU A 51 -49.93 -5.36 -14.74
C LEU A 51 -49.10 -4.41 -13.86
N ALA A 52 -49.44 -4.29 -12.57
CA ALA A 52 -48.64 -3.54 -11.61
C ALA A 52 -47.24 -4.15 -11.40
N ALA A 53 -47.13 -5.47 -11.33
CA ALA A 53 -45.84 -6.16 -11.21
C ALA A 53 -44.96 -5.97 -12.45
N LEU A 54 -45.53 -6.05 -13.66
CA LEU A 54 -44.80 -5.81 -14.91
C LEU A 54 -44.34 -4.35 -15.05
N ALA A 55 -45.21 -3.38 -14.73
CA ALA A 55 -44.84 -1.96 -14.70
C ALA A 55 -43.73 -1.67 -13.67
N SER A 56 -43.78 -2.33 -12.51
CA SER A 56 -42.75 -2.23 -11.47
C SER A 56 -41.41 -2.77 -11.95
N CYS A 57 -41.39 -3.93 -12.63
CA CYS A 57 -40.18 -4.49 -13.24
C CYS A 57 -39.57 -3.57 -14.31
N SER A 58 -40.39 -2.96 -15.17
CA SER A 58 -39.90 -2.01 -16.19
C SER A 58 -39.32 -0.74 -15.57
N LEU A 59 -39.94 -0.20 -14.51
CA LEU A 59 -39.42 0.93 -13.75
C LEU A 59 -38.10 0.60 -13.04
N LEU A 60 -37.97 -0.60 -12.47
CA LEU A 60 -36.73 -1.06 -11.83
C LEU A 60 -35.58 -1.22 -12.83
N LEU A 61 -35.85 -1.76 -14.03
CA LEU A 61 -34.86 -1.88 -15.10
C LEU A 61 -34.42 -0.51 -15.64
N ALA A 62 -35.37 0.42 -15.83
CA ALA A 62 -35.07 1.79 -16.24
C ALA A 62 -34.28 2.57 -15.17
N ALA A 63 -34.65 2.41 -13.89
CA ALA A 63 -33.92 2.99 -12.76
C ALA A 63 -32.51 2.40 -12.62
N GLY A 64 -32.35 1.08 -12.82
CA GLY A 64 -31.06 0.40 -12.88
C GLY A 64 -30.18 0.95 -14.01
N GLY A 65 -30.71 1.04 -15.23
CA GLY A 65 -29.99 1.61 -16.38
C GLY A 65 -29.57 3.07 -16.19
N LEU A 66 -30.46 3.91 -15.63
CA LEU A 66 -30.15 5.30 -15.30
C LEU A 66 -29.08 5.41 -14.21
N ARG A 67 -29.12 4.53 -13.20
CA ARG A 67 -28.13 4.46 -12.12
C ARG A 67 -26.75 4.06 -12.65
N THR A 68 -26.69 3.05 -13.51
CA THR A 68 -25.44 2.62 -14.18
C THR A 68 -24.90 3.71 -15.10
N TYR A 69 -25.76 4.41 -15.84
CA TYR A 69 -25.35 5.54 -16.68
C TYR A 69 -24.80 6.71 -15.85
N VAL A 70 -25.44 7.06 -14.73
CA VAL A 70 -24.95 8.11 -13.82
C VAL A 70 -23.65 7.68 -13.14
N GLN A 71 -23.49 6.41 -12.76
CA GLN A 71 -22.24 5.88 -12.22
C GLN A 71 -21.12 5.90 -13.25
N MET A 72 -21.36 5.47 -14.50
CA MET A 72 -20.38 5.56 -15.58
C MET A 72 -20.00 7.01 -15.90
N ARG A 73 -20.96 7.93 -15.94
CA ARG A 73 -20.69 9.35 -16.17
C ARG A 73 -19.88 9.95 -15.02
N ARG A 74 -20.19 9.60 -13.77
CA ARG A 74 -19.39 10.00 -12.59
C ARG A 74 -18.00 9.38 -12.64
N GLY A 75 -17.85 8.11 -12.99
CA GLY A 75 -16.56 7.44 -13.17
C GLY A 75 -15.72 8.06 -14.28
N HIS A 76 -16.35 8.47 -15.39
CA HIS A 76 -15.67 9.16 -16.49
C HIS A 76 -15.27 10.60 -16.12
N GLU A 77 -16.11 11.34 -15.38
CA GLU A 77 -15.76 12.65 -14.81
C GLU A 77 -14.64 12.53 -13.77
N GLN A 78 -14.66 11.49 -12.94
CA GLN A 78 -13.64 11.21 -11.94
C GLN A 78 -12.32 10.77 -12.58
N ALA A 79 -12.36 9.96 -13.64
CA ALA A 79 -11.19 9.60 -14.44
C ALA A 79 -10.61 10.83 -15.18
N LYS A 80 -11.46 11.73 -15.72
CA LYS A 80 -11.03 13.01 -16.27
C LYS A 80 -10.36 13.89 -15.22
N LYS A 81 -10.96 14.00 -14.02
CA LYS A 81 -10.39 14.76 -12.90
C LYS A 81 -9.04 14.19 -12.48
N GLN A 82 -8.93 12.87 -12.32
CA GLN A 82 -7.67 12.19 -12.01
C GLN A 82 -6.61 12.29 -13.12
N ALA A 83 -7.01 12.35 -14.40
CA ALA A 83 -6.10 12.59 -15.52
C ALA A 83 -5.63 14.05 -15.57
N ALA A 84 -6.51 15.00 -15.25
CA ALA A 84 -6.16 16.41 -15.09
C ALA A 84 -5.23 16.62 -13.89
N ASP A 85 -5.52 15.99 -12.74
CA ASP A 85 -4.69 16.02 -11.54
C ASP A 85 -3.31 15.38 -11.78
N ALA A 86 -3.24 14.25 -12.51
CA ALA A 86 -1.98 13.63 -12.91
C ALA A 86 -1.17 14.53 -13.87
N THR A 87 -1.85 15.24 -14.78
CA THR A 87 -1.21 16.19 -15.70
C THR A 87 -0.68 17.41 -14.93
N LEU A 88 -1.44 17.91 -13.97
CA LEU A 88 -1.03 18.98 -13.06
C LEU A 88 0.18 18.56 -12.23
N LEU A 89 0.14 17.36 -11.63
CA LEU A 89 1.26 16.79 -10.87
C LEU A 89 2.50 16.60 -11.74
N ARG A 90 2.37 16.11 -12.98
CA ARG A 90 3.50 16.02 -13.93
C ARG A 90 4.10 17.38 -14.25
N SER A 91 3.25 18.42 -14.41
CA SER A 91 3.73 19.78 -14.65
C SER A 91 4.45 20.35 -13.44
N GLN A 92 3.92 20.14 -12.22
CA GLN A 92 4.55 20.55 -10.97
C GLN A 92 5.88 19.83 -10.75
N LEU A 93 5.96 18.52 -11.04
CA LEU A 93 7.17 17.72 -10.97
C LEU A 93 8.25 18.24 -11.94
N ALA A 94 7.86 18.58 -13.17
CA ALA A 94 8.77 19.14 -14.16
C ALA A 94 9.32 20.52 -13.71
N THR A 95 8.47 21.36 -13.11
CA THR A 95 8.90 22.64 -12.54
C THR A 95 9.87 22.45 -11.39
N LEU A 96 9.56 21.55 -10.43
CA LEU A 96 10.44 21.27 -9.29
C LEU A 96 11.80 20.68 -9.72
N ARG A 97 11.83 19.82 -10.74
CA ARG A 97 13.08 19.29 -11.33
C ARG A 97 13.91 20.40 -11.96
N ASN A 98 13.28 21.28 -12.73
CA ASN A 98 13.97 22.43 -13.33
C ASN A 98 14.54 23.38 -12.26
N GLU A 99 13.78 23.65 -11.20
CA GLU A 99 14.26 24.46 -10.07
C GLU A 99 15.45 23.80 -9.36
N ALA A 100 15.40 22.49 -9.13
CA ALA A 100 16.50 21.73 -8.55
C ALA A 100 17.76 21.77 -9.42
N ASP A 101 17.63 21.62 -10.74
CA ASP A 101 18.76 21.68 -11.68
C ASP A 101 19.36 23.08 -11.76
N VAL A 102 18.54 24.13 -11.72
CA VAL A 102 19.02 25.52 -11.65
C VAL A 102 19.81 25.76 -10.36
N MET A 103 19.32 25.25 -9.23
CA MET A 103 20.01 25.37 -7.94
C MET A 103 21.33 24.58 -7.92
N ARG A 104 21.38 23.37 -8.49
CA ARG A 104 22.62 22.59 -8.64
C ARG A 104 23.67 23.32 -9.48
N LYS A 105 23.25 23.94 -10.60
CA LYS A 105 24.16 24.73 -11.44
C LYS A 105 24.71 25.96 -10.71
N LYS A 106 23.88 26.66 -9.93
CA LYS A 106 24.32 27.79 -9.09
C LYS A 106 25.30 27.35 -8.01
N LEU A 107 25.07 26.19 -7.38
CA LEU A 107 25.97 25.61 -6.39
C LEU A 107 27.36 25.32 -6.99
N ALA A 108 27.40 24.61 -8.14
CA ALA A 108 28.65 24.30 -8.83
C ALA A 108 29.44 25.56 -9.25
N ALA A 109 28.75 26.59 -9.73
CA ALA A 109 29.38 27.87 -10.07
C ALA A 109 29.99 28.58 -8.85
N THR A 110 29.31 28.53 -7.70
CA THR A 110 29.78 29.12 -6.45
C THR A 110 31.00 28.37 -5.90
N GLU A 111 31.00 27.04 -5.98
CA GLU A 111 32.15 26.21 -5.59
C GLU A 111 33.39 26.48 -6.45
N ALA A 112 33.21 26.68 -7.76
CA ALA A 112 34.29 27.04 -8.67
C ALA A 112 34.90 28.43 -8.38
N GLN A 113 34.06 29.42 -8.07
CA GLN A 113 34.54 30.76 -7.68
C GLN A 113 35.34 30.72 -6.37
N LEU A 114 34.88 29.95 -5.39
CA LEU A 114 35.58 29.77 -4.11
C LEU A 114 36.95 29.10 -4.29
N PHE A 115 37.04 28.12 -5.19
CA PHE A 115 38.31 27.46 -5.53
C PHE A 115 39.32 28.45 -6.14
N GLU A 116 38.86 29.32 -7.03
CA GLU A 116 39.74 30.29 -7.70
C GLU A 116 40.24 31.40 -6.76
N VAL A 117 39.40 31.87 -5.84
CA VAL A 117 39.80 32.80 -4.77
C VAL A 117 40.89 32.19 -3.89
N LYS A 118 40.75 30.93 -3.49
CA LYS A 118 41.77 30.20 -2.72
C LYS A 118 43.08 30.04 -3.49
N ARG A 119 43.01 29.82 -4.80
CA ARG A 119 44.17 29.69 -5.68
C ARG A 119 44.94 31.01 -5.81
N LEU A 120 44.24 32.13 -6.01
CA LEU A 120 44.85 33.44 -6.17
C LEU A 120 45.50 33.96 -4.88
N ALA A 121 44.90 33.66 -3.72
CA ALA A 121 45.51 33.95 -2.42
C ALA A 121 46.88 33.25 -2.22
N ALA A 122 47.13 32.14 -2.92
CA ALA A 122 48.36 31.36 -2.81
C ALA A 122 49.53 31.91 -3.68
N THR A 123 49.30 32.80 -4.64
CA THR A 123 50.34 33.31 -5.56
C THR A 123 50.74 34.76 -5.25
N ARG A 124 51.94 34.97 -4.66
CA ARG A 124 52.53 36.29 -4.33
C ARG A 124 53.38 36.89 -5.47
N ALA A 125 53.31 38.20 -5.71
CA ALA A 125 54.34 38.94 -6.47
C ALA A 125 54.61 40.41 -6.02
N SER A 126 55.89 40.66 -5.66
CA SER A 126 56.68 41.92 -5.47
C SER A 126 56.50 42.83 -4.23
N GLY A 127 57.60 43.13 -3.54
CA GLY A 127 57.71 43.08 -2.07
C GLY A 127 57.51 44.33 -1.20
N GLU A 128 57.04 45.47 -1.69
CA GLU A 128 56.85 46.66 -0.80
C GLU A 128 55.44 47.26 -0.88
N ALA A 129 54.88 47.44 -2.08
CA ALA A 129 53.44 47.69 -2.25
C ALA A 129 52.60 46.51 -1.75
N VAL A 130 53.10 45.27 -1.90
CA VAL A 130 52.48 44.07 -1.33
C VAL A 130 52.60 44.04 0.18
N LYS A 131 53.65 44.55 0.83
CA LYS A 131 53.67 44.61 2.31
C LYS A 131 52.61 45.57 2.86
N TYR A 132 52.43 46.72 2.21
CA TYR A 132 51.39 47.69 2.59
C TYR A 132 49.97 47.17 2.33
N LEU A 133 49.75 46.52 1.18
CA LEU A 133 48.47 45.91 0.84
C LEU A 133 48.20 44.63 1.66
N VAL A 134 49.20 43.79 1.94
CA VAL A 134 49.09 42.60 2.80
C VAL A 134 48.78 43.00 4.24
N ALA A 135 49.40 44.03 4.81
CA ALA A 135 49.03 44.48 6.17
C ALA A 135 47.59 45.03 6.26
N ARG A 136 47.03 45.52 5.14
CA ARG A 136 45.67 46.04 5.05
C ARG A 136 44.67 44.94 4.71
N VAL A 137 45.06 43.95 3.91
CA VAL A 137 44.34 42.71 3.63
C VAL A 137 44.32 41.83 4.88
N GLU A 138 45.40 41.60 5.61
CA GLU A 138 45.44 40.84 6.89
C GLU A 138 44.51 41.41 7.96
N LYS A 139 44.24 42.73 7.94
CA LYS A 139 43.24 43.37 8.81
C LYS A 139 41.79 43.17 8.35
N ILE A 140 41.59 43.02 7.04
CA ILE A 140 40.27 42.90 6.41
C ILE A 140 39.91 41.41 6.17
N GLU A 141 40.90 40.52 6.07
CA GLU A 141 40.82 39.09 5.79
C GLU A 141 40.08 38.29 6.86
N PRO A 142 40.19 38.56 8.18
CA PRO A 142 39.32 37.93 9.17
C PRO A 142 37.88 38.47 9.13
N MET A 143 37.66 39.71 8.65
CA MET A 143 36.30 40.25 8.45
C MET A 143 35.65 39.70 7.17
N ILE A 144 36.39 39.61 6.06
CA ILE A 144 35.93 39.00 4.80
C ILE A 144 35.84 37.47 4.94
N SER A 145 36.71 36.82 5.71
CA SER A 145 36.57 35.39 6.03
C SER A 145 35.36 35.15 6.91
N ARG A 146 35.10 35.94 7.97
CA ARG A 146 33.85 35.81 8.73
C ARG A 146 32.61 36.07 7.88
N PHE A 147 32.61 37.16 7.10
CA PHE A 147 31.47 37.53 6.26
C PHE A 147 31.27 36.54 5.10
N GLY A 148 32.35 36.01 4.52
CA GLY A 148 32.35 35.02 3.44
C GLY A 148 32.10 33.59 3.91
N GLU A 149 32.52 33.20 5.11
CA GLU A 149 32.17 31.91 5.73
C GLU A 149 30.70 31.89 6.15
N ASP A 150 30.17 33.00 6.68
CA ASP A 150 28.75 33.11 7.05
C ASP A 150 27.83 33.15 5.82
N LEU A 151 28.18 33.89 4.76
CA LEU A 151 27.41 33.92 3.51
C LEU A 151 27.52 32.61 2.71
N SER A 152 28.71 31.99 2.64
CA SER A 152 28.91 30.78 1.85
C SER A 152 28.34 29.54 2.55
N ARG A 153 28.61 29.33 3.85
CA ARG A 153 28.08 28.15 4.55
C ARG A 153 26.57 28.20 4.73
N SER A 154 26.00 29.36 5.11
CA SER A 154 24.55 29.49 5.30
C SER A 154 23.78 29.40 3.98
N ALA A 155 24.21 30.11 2.92
CA ALA A 155 23.51 30.07 1.64
C ALA A 155 23.67 28.72 0.93
N ILE A 156 24.85 28.09 0.99
CA ILE A 156 25.07 26.75 0.41
C ILE A 156 24.32 25.69 1.22
N ALA A 157 24.32 25.75 2.56
CA ALA A 157 23.56 24.81 3.38
C ALA A 157 22.06 24.96 3.13
N ASN A 158 21.54 26.19 3.04
CA ASN A 158 20.14 26.45 2.74
C ASN A 158 19.75 26.00 1.31
N ALA A 159 20.60 26.26 0.32
CA ALA A 159 20.39 25.82 -1.05
C ALA A 159 20.42 24.29 -1.18
N ARG A 160 21.37 23.63 -0.51
CA ARG A 160 21.48 22.17 -0.45
C ARG A 160 20.27 21.56 0.25
N HIS A 161 19.87 22.09 1.41
CA HIS A 161 18.69 21.64 2.15
C HIS A 161 17.40 21.81 1.33
N THR A 162 17.26 22.94 0.63
CA THR A 162 16.10 23.19 -0.24
C THR A 162 16.07 22.23 -1.44
N ALA A 163 17.22 21.98 -2.07
CA ALA A 163 17.35 21.02 -3.16
C ALA A 163 17.04 19.58 -2.71
N GLU A 164 17.54 19.16 -1.55
CA GLU A 164 17.25 17.85 -0.96
C GLU A 164 15.75 17.69 -0.65
N LYS A 165 15.11 18.74 -0.11
CA LYS A 165 13.66 18.74 0.17
C LYS A 165 12.84 18.65 -1.12
N ALA A 166 13.22 19.40 -2.16
CA ALA A 166 12.57 19.36 -3.46
C ALA A 166 12.75 18.00 -4.15
N GLU A 167 13.94 17.40 -4.08
CA GLU A 167 14.25 16.08 -4.64
C GLU A 167 13.51 14.94 -3.90
N LYS A 168 13.40 15.03 -2.57
CA LYS A 168 12.55 14.12 -1.78
C LYS A 168 11.09 14.23 -2.19
N LEU A 169 10.56 15.46 -2.31
CA LEU A 169 9.17 15.67 -2.71
C LEU A 169 8.90 15.20 -4.15
N ALA A 170 9.81 15.47 -5.08
CA ALA A 170 9.72 15.01 -6.46
C ALA A 170 9.79 13.47 -6.54
N SER A 171 10.68 12.84 -5.78
CA SER A 171 10.76 11.38 -5.69
C SER A 171 9.46 10.78 -5.15
N LYS A 172 8.89 11.38 -4.08
CA LYS A 172 7.59 10.97 -3.53
C LYS A 172 6.46 11.08 -4.56
N GLN A 173 6.40 12.20 -5.29
CA GLN A 173 5.39 12.40 -6.34
C GLN A 173 5.59 11.46 -7.53
N ALA A 174 6.83 11.18 -7.94
CA ALA A 174 7.14 10.26 -9.02
C ALA A 174 6.74 8.83 -8.71
N VAL A 175 7.03 8.33 -7.50
CA VAL A 175 6.57 7.01 -7.03
C VAL A 175 5.04 6.93 -7.03
N ARG A 176 4.36 7.98 -6.58
CA ARG A 176 2.89 8.05 -6.59
C ARG A 176 2.32 8.04 -8.00
N ILE A 177 2.91 8.78 -8.93
CA ILE A 177 2.52 8.81 -10.34
C ILE A 177 2.72 7.44 -10.99
N ASP A 178 3.89 6.84 -10.80
CA ASP A 178 4.25 5.51 -11.32
C ASP A 178 3.33 4.42 -10.76
N ARG A 179 2.96 4.49 -9.47
CA ARG A 179 1.96 3.61 -8.85
C ARG A 179 0.56 3.79 -9.46
N ILE A 180 0.13 5.03 -9.70
CA ILE A 180 -1.14 5.33 -10.36
C ILE A 180 -1.13 4.84 -11.81
N GLU A 181 -0.02 4.98 -12.52
CA GLU A 181 0.14 4.52 -13.90
C GLU A 181 0.17 2.99 -14.00
N ARG A 182 0.86 2.30 -13.08
CA ARG A 182 0.82 0.83 -12.98
C ARG A 182 -0.58 0.32 -12.62
N ALA A 183 -1.24 0.94 -11.65
CA ALA A 183 -2.63 0.63 -11.29
C ALA A 183 -3.62 0.83 -12.45
N ARG A 184 -3.30 1.69 -13.42
CA ARG A 184 -4.10 1.89 -14.65
C ARG A 184 -3.82 0.85 -15.73
N LEU A 185 -2.69 0.13 -15.66
CA LEU A 185 -2.25 -0.81 -16.70
C LEU A 185 -2.37 -2.28 -16.27
N THR A 186 -2.37 -2.59 -14.98
CA THR A 186 -2.56 -3.95 -14.42
C THR A 186 -3.34 -3.89 -13.09
N HIS A 187 -3.96 -5.00 -12.67
CA HIS A 187 -4.54 -5.10 -11.32
C HIS A 187 -3.48 -5.18 -10.20
N HIS A 188 -2.20 -5.36 -10.56
CA HIS A 188 -1.10 -5.42 -9.61
C HIS A 188 -0.51 -4.02 -9.39
N VAL A 189 -1.03 -3.31 -8.40
CA VAL A 189 -0.47 -2.03 -7.93
C VAL A 189 0.90 -2.21 -7.26
N HIS A 190 1.19 -3.44 -6.82
CA HIS A 190 2.40 -3.87 -6.13
C HIS A 190 3.23 -4.81 -7.00
N SER A 191 4.55 -4.75 -6.87
CA SER A 191 5.45 -5.53 -7.71
C SER A 191 5.35 -7.02 -7.39
N ARG A 192 5.38 -7.84 -8.44
CA ARG A 192 5.63 -9.30 -8.38
C ARG A 192 6.98 -9.69 -8.99
N GLU A 193 7.78 -8.69 -9.36
CA GLU A 193 9.12 -8.89 -9.86
C GLU A 193 10.11 -8.92 -8.71
N LEU A 194 10.99 -9.91 -8.74
CA LEU A 194 12.06 -10.07 -7.77
C LEU A 194 13.41 -9.93 -8.47
N THR A 195 14.10 -8.82 -8.24
CA THR A 195 15.38 -8.54 -8.89
C THR A 195 16.52 -9.38 -8.31
N HIS A 196 17.66 -9.40 -9.01
CA HIS A 196 18.88 -10.02 -8.48
C HIS A 196 19.25 -9.41 -7.12
N THR A 197 19.21 -8.08 -7.01
CA THR A 197 19.53 -7.35 -5.78
C THR A 197 18.56 -7.67 -4.65
N ASP A 198 17.26 -7.79 -4.93
CA ASP A 198 16.27 -8.16 -3.91
C ASP A 198 16.56 -9.55 -3.34
N THR A 199 16.89 -10.53 -4.20
CA THR A 199 17.24 -11.87 -3.72
C THR A 199 18.49 -11.89 -2.83
N LEU A 200 19.47 -11.02 -3.09
CA LEU A 200 20.67 -10.90 -2.26
C LEU A 200 20.30 -10.31 -0.90
N LYS A 201 19.61 -9.17 -0.88
CA LYS A 201 19.18 -8.50 0.35
C LYS A 201 18.26 -9.38 1.21
N LEU A 202 17.34 -10.15 0.62
CA LEU A 202 16.52 -11.11 1.38
C LEU A 202 17.35 -12.23 2.03
N VAL A 203 18.47 -12.63 1.42
CA VAL A 203 19.34 -13.65 2.00
C VAL A 203 20.29 -13.04 3.05
N GLU A 204 20.95 -11.93 2.70
CA GLU A 204 22.01 -11.31 3.49
C GLU A 204 21.47 -10.48 4.66
N ASP A 205 20.41 -9.70 4.44
CA ASP A 205 19.88 -8.74 5.42
C ASP A 205 18.72 -9.33 6.24
N TRP A 206 18.06 -10.38 5.74
CA TRP A 206 16.92 -11.01 6.41
C TRP A 206 17.21 -12.45 6.85
N ALA A 207 17.45 -13.37 5.92
CA ALA A 207 17.57 -14.78 6.27
C ALA A 207 18.80 -15.07 7.16
N THR A 208 19.96 -14.50 6.83
CA THR A 208 21.22 -14.74 7.56
C THR A 208 21.18 -14.22 9.00
N PRO A 209 20.77 -12.97 9.30
CA PRO A 209 20.67 -12.47 10.68
C PRO A 209 19.64 -13.22 11.51
N LEU A 210 18.61 -13.77 10.86
CA LEU A 210 17.58 -14.60 11.48
C LEU A 210 17.97 -16.08 11.62
N GLY A 211 19.16 -16.48 11.14
CA GLY A 211 19.62 -17.87 11.20
C GLY A 211 18.79 -18.83 10.33
N VAL A 212 18.12 -18.31 9.30
CA VAL A 212 17.29 -19.10 8.37
C VAL A 212 18.14 -19.47 7.17
N ALA A 213 18.33 -20.77 6.94
CA ALA A 213 19.03 -21.27 5.76
C ALA A 213 18.19 -21.03 4.50
N GLN A 214 18.47 -19.96 3.76
CA GLN A 214 17.91 -19.66 2.44
C GLN A 214 19.01 -19.38 1.43
N SER A 215 18.81 -19.87 0.21
CA SER A 215 19.61 -19.51 -0.95
C SER A 215 18.77 -18.60 -1.87
N ARG A 216 19.43 -18.00 -2.85
CA ARG A 216 18.74 -17.18 -3.85
C ARG A 216 17.71 -17.98 -4.67
N SER A 217 17.98 -19.26 -4.92
CA SER A 217 17.04 -20.14 -5.61
C SER A 217 15.84 -20.51 -4.73
N SER A 218 16.05 -20.74 -3.43
CA SER A 218 14.93 -21.03 -2.51
C SER A 218 14.04 -19.80 -2.29
N VAL A 219 14.60 -18.60 -2.21
CA VAL A 219 13.82 -17.35 -2.15
C VAL A 219 12.97 -17.16 -3.41
N ARG A 220 13.53 -17.44 -4.60
CA ARG A 220 12.76 -17.39 -5.86
C ARG A 220 11.65 -18.43 -5.90
N TYR A 221 11.90 -19.65 -5.44
CA TYR A 221 10.87 -20.67 -5.30
C TYR A 221 9.72 -20.20 -4.40
N LEU A 222 10.03 -19.57 -3.26
CA LEU A 222 9.00 -18.99 -2.39
C LEU A 222 8.21 -17.87 -3.08
N ALA A 223 8.86 -17.04 -3.91
CA ALA A 223 8.19 -16.02 -4.71
C ALA A 223 7.17 -16.64 -5.68
N ASP A 224 7.57 -17.68 -6.41
CA ASP A 224 6.68 -18.41 -7.32
C ASP A 224 5.52 -19.09 -6.56
N ARG A 225 5.78 -19.60 -5.36
CA ARG A 225 4.74 -20.14 -4.47
C ARG A 225 3.74 -19.07 -4.07
N ILE A 226 4.18 -17.90 -3.63
CA ILE A 226 3.27 -16.78 -3.26
C ILE A 226 2.40 -16.38 -4.45
N MET A 227 2.98 -16.22 -5.65
CA MET A 227 2.22 -15.87 -6.86
C MET A 227 1.18 -16.95 -7.20
N THR A 228 1.52 -18.23 -7.04
CA THR A 228 0.57 -19.33 -7.24
C THR A 228 -0.60 -19.24 -6.27
N LEU A 229 -0.33 -18.97 -4.99
CA LEU A 229 -1.39 -18.81 -3.97
C LEU A 229 -2.27 -17.58 -4.26
N GLU A 230 -1.68 -16.47 -4.72
CA GLU A 230 -2.43 -15.30 -5.16
C GLU A 230 -3.33 -15.62 -6.36
N HIS A 231 -2.84 -16.36 -7.37
CA HIS A 231 -3.63 -16.75 -8.54
C HIS A 231 -4.80 -17.70 -8.22
N LEU A 232 -4.70 -18.47 -7.14
CA LEU A 232 -5.80 -19.34 -6.66
C LEU A 232 -6.84 -18.56 -5.85
N SER A 233 -6.52 -17.33 -5.44
CA SER A 233 -7.31 -16.51 -4.54
C SER A 233 -8.19 -15.51 -5.31
N VAL A 234 -9.23 -15.01 -4.66
CA VAL A 234 -9.97 -13.82 -5.07
C VAL A 234 -9.44 -12.58 -4.36
N GLY A 235 -9.59 -11.41 -4.99
CA GLY A 235 -9.05 -10.16 -4.47
C GLY A 235 -7.60 -9.95 -4.90
N ARG A 236 -6.79 -9.32 -4.05
CA ARG A 236 -5.40 -8.98 -4.36
C ARG A 236 -4.49 -9.15 -3.15
N LEU A 237 -3.22 -9.46 -3.39
CA LEU A 237 -2.19 -9.28 -2.37
C LEU A 237 -1.79 -7.79 -2.33
N ALA A 238 -2.03 -7.13 -1.19
CA ALA A 238 -1.95 -5.69 -1.04
C ALA A 238 -0.56 -5.12 -0.72
N THR A 239 0.49 -5.90 -0.98
CA THR A 239 1.89 -5.49 -0.76
C THR A 239 2.79 -6.11 -1.82
N ASP A 240 4.08 -5.78 -1.81
CA ASP A 240 5.07 -6.29 -2.76
C ASP A 240 5.50 -7.72 -2.43
N ILE A 241 5.98 -8.48 -3.44
CA ILE A 241 6.43 -9.86 -3.24
C ILE A 241 7.58 -9.96 -2.23
N GLN A 242 8.46 -8.95 -2.20
CA GLN A 242 9.57 -8.82 -1.25
C GLN A 242 9.07 -8.76 0.20
N THR A 243 7.96 -8.03 0.44
CA THR A 243 7.37 -7.87 1.76
C THR A 243 6.85 -9.20 2.30
N ILE A 244 6.15 -9.99 1.48
CA ILE A 244 5.68 -11.32 1.91
C ILE A 244 6.84 -12.29 2.11
N LEU A 245 7.89 -12.23 1.28
CA LEU A 245 9.10 -13.02 1.48
C LEU A 245 9.77 -12.68 2.83
N ALA A 246 9.83 -11.40 3.19
CA ALA A 246 10.34 -10.95 4.48
C ALA A 246 9.50 -11.50 5.66
N ARG A 247 8.15 -11.45 5.56
CA ARG A 247 7.23 -12.07 6.54
C ARG A 247 7.45 -13.58 6.67
N ILE A 248 7.61 -14.29 5.54
CA ILE A 248 7.90 -15.74 5.51
C ILE A 248 9.24 -16.04 6.20
N ILE A 249 10.31 -15.30 5.88
CA ILE A 249 11.63 -15.51 6.49
C ILE A 249 11.56 -15.26 8.00
N ALA A 250 10.84 -14.22 8.45
CA ALA A 250 10.60 -13.97 9.86
C ALA A 250 9.92 -15.17 10.54
N ALA A 251 8.83 -15.69 9.97
CA ALA A 251 8.13 -16.85 10.50
C ALA A 251 8.99 -18.12 10.52
N MET A 252 9.79 -18.35 9.47
CA MET A 252 10.72 -19.49 9.38
C MET A 252 11.85 -19.44 10.41
N SER A 253 12.15 -18.26 10.98
CA SER A 253 13.15 -18.10 12.03
C SER A 253 12.68 -18.57 13.42
N LEU A 254 11.38 -18.85 13.57
CA LEU A 254 10.80 -19.33 14.81
C LEU A 254 11.13 -20.82 14.97
N GLN A 255 12.19 -21.12 15.73
CA GLN A 255 12.66 -22.49 15.99
C GLN A 255 11.82 -23.21 17.07
N ARG A 256 10.49 -23.22 16.93
CA ARG A 256 9.56 -23.88 17.86
C ARG A 256 8.73 -24.95 17.16
N PRO A 257 8.41 -26.08 17.82
CA PRO A 257 7.58 -27.11 17.22
C PRO A 257 6.15 -26.62 16.94
N GLU A 258 5.64 -25.73 17.78
CA GLU A 258 4.33 -25.10 17.62
C GLU A 258 4.52 -23.58 17.62
N ILE A 259 3.98 -22.93 16.60
CA ILE A 259 4.04 -21.48 16.45
C ILE A 259 2.64 -20.89 16.30
N HIS A 260 2.43 -19.74 16.93
CA HIS A 260 1.23 -18.93 16.80
C HIS A 260 1.57 -17.59 16.15
N ILE A 261 0.99 -17.36 14.97
CA ILE A 261 1.15 -16.15 14.18
C ILE A 261 -0.13 -15.35 14.26
N VAL A 262 -0.04 -14.06 14.58
CA VAL A 262 -1.20 -13.15 14.63
C VAL A 262 -0.98 -12.05 13.60
N GLU A 263 -1.98 -11.81 12.76
CA GLU A 263 -1.98 -10.71 11.79
C GLU A 263 -3.17 -9.78 12.05
N ILE A 264 -2.86 -8.50 12.26
CA ILE A 264 -3.83 -7.40 12.36
C ILE A 264 -3.84 -6.68 11.01
N GLY A 265 -5.01 -6.59 10.39
CA GLY A 265 -5.14 -6.10 9.01
C GLY A 265 -4.85 -7.22 8.00
N VAL A 266 -5.89 -7.95 7.64
CA VAL A 266 -5.80 -9.22 6.91
C VAL A 266 -6.23 -9.05 5.45
N LEU A 267 -7.19 -8.15 5.22
CA LEU A 267 -7.81 -7.91 3.92
C LEU A 267 -8.38 -9.21 3.31
N PHE A 268 -7.68 -9.79 2.32
CA PHE A 268 -8.09 -11.03 1.63
C PHE A 268 -7.38 -12.29 2.18
N GLY A 269 -6.47 -12.16 3.15
CA GLY A 269 -5.77 -13.28 3.78
C GLY A 269 -4.68 -13.97 2.94
N ILE A 270 -4.36 -13.45 1.75
CA ILE A 270 -3.36 -14.05 0.84
C ILE A 270 -1.97 -14.04 1.47
N GLY A 271 -1.58 -12.93 2.12
CA GLY A 271 -0.31 -12.81 2.85
C GLY A 271 -0.21 -13.82 4.00
N ALA A 272 -1.24 -13.84 4.86
CA ALA A 272 -1.38 -14.81 5.96
C ALA A 272 -1.23 -16.26 5.49
N GLY A 273 -1.96 -16.62 4.42
CA GLY A 273 -1.94 -17.97 3.86
C GLY A 273 -0.58 -18.34 3.27
N ALA A 274 0.13 -17.40 2.66
CA ALA A 274 1.48 -17.62 2.16
C ALA A 274 2.50 -17.86 3.30
N VAL A 275 2.38 -17.11 4.41
CA VAL A 275 3.20 -17.34 5.61
C VAL A 275 2.89 -18.71 6.21
N TYR A 276 1.62 -19.08 6.33
CA TYR A 276 1.23 -20.42 6.80
C TYR A 276 1.79 -21.54 5.90
N ASP A 277 1.64 -21.42 4.57
CA ASP A 277 2.10 -22.43 3.61
C ASP A 277 3.62 -22.71 3.74
N ALA A 278 4.41 -21.66 3.96
CA ALA A 278 5.86 -21.78 4.13
C ALA A 278 6.28 -22.50 5.43
N CYS A 279 5.44 -22.44 6.47
CA CYS A 279 5.74 -22.98 7.81
C CYS A 279 5.09 -24.35 8.08
N ARG A 280 3.98 -24.69 7.42
CA ARG A 280 3.15 -25.87 7.77
C ARG A 280 3.85 -27.24 7.74
N LEU A 281 4.94 -27.37 6.96
CA LEU A 281 5.76 -28.60 6.90
C LEU A 281 7.06 -28.49 7.70
N ARG A 282 7.35 -27.32 8.28
CA ARG A 282 8.55 -27.04 9.09
C ARG A 282 8.25 -27.14 10.58
N ASN A 283 7.02 -26.82 10.97
CA ASN A 283 6.55 -26.87 12.34
C ASN A 283 5.56 -28.03 12.51
N LYS A 284 5.48 -28.62 13.69
CA LYS A 284 4.49 -29.66 14.01
C LYS A 284 3.07 -29.09 13.99
N ARG A 285 2.92 -27.82 14.38
CA ARG A 285 1.66 -27.08 14.34
C ARG A 285 1.93 -25.60 14.05
N VAL A 286 1.10 -25.02 13.19
CA VAL A 286 1.05 -23.58 12.94
C VAL A 286 -0.38 -23.15 13.23
N LYS A 287 -0.58 -22.24 14.19
CA LYS A 287 -1.85 -21.55 14.41
C LYS A 287 -1.73 -20.15 13.81
N ILE A 288 -2.72 -19.72 13.02
CA ILE A 288 -2.87 -18.34 12.59
C ILE A 288 -4.12 -17.72 13.22
N THR A 289 -3.99 -16.53 13.80
CA THR A 289 -5.11 -15.71 14.25
C THR A 289 -5.17 -14.45 13.40
N LEU A 290 -6.30 -14.24 12.72
CA LEU A 290 -6.50 -13.20 11.72
C LEU A 290 -7.53 -12.20 12.24
N ILE A 291 -7.13 -10.96 12.41
CA ILE A 291 -7.93 -9.90 13.03
C ILE A 291 -8.19 -8.80 12.02
N ASP A 292 -9.45 -8.68 11.58
CA ASP A 292 -9.87 -7.69 10.59
C ASP A 292 -11.38 -7.43 10.67
N PRO A 293 -11.86 -6.18 10.55
CA PRO A 293 -13.30 -5.90 10.49
C PRO A 293 -14.02 -6.55 9.29
N LEU A 294 -13.32 -6.79 8.19
CA LEU A 294 -13.81 -7.32 6.91
C LEU A 294 -15.01 -6.53 6.36
N LYS A 295 -14.86 -5.20 6.33
CA LYS A 295 -15.87 -4.24 5.85
C LYS A 295 -15.37 -3.33 4.72
N GLY A 296 -14.33 -3.74 4.00
CA GLY A 296 -13.66 -2.90 3.01
C GLY A 296 -12.87 -1.75 3.65
N TYR A 297 -11.92 -1.22 2.90
CA TYR A 297 -11.12 -0.06 3.29
C TYR A 297 -11.47 1.11 2.37
N TYR A 298 -11.66 2.29 2.95
CA TYR A 298 -11.89 3.58 2.26
C TYR A 298 -13.24 3.85 1.55
N ASP A 299 -14.20 2.94 1.48
CA ASP A 299 -15.52 3.22 0.89
C ASP A 299 -16.68 2.67 1.72
N ARG A 300 -17.89 3.24 1.52
CA ARG A 300 -19.15 2.71 2.07
C ARG A 300 -19.58 1.42 1.38
N SER A 301 -18.90 1.02 0.31
CA SER A 301 -19.02 -0.29 -0.29
C SER A 301 -17.93 -1.20 0.30
N ASN A 302 -18.29 -2.41 0.73
CA ASN A 302 -17.34 -3.40 1.24
C ASN A 302 -16.39 -3.93 0.12
N ALA A 303 -16.36 -3.32 -1.07
CA ALA A 303 -15.60 -3.79 -2.22
C ALA A 303 -14.20 -3.16 -2.23
N ASP A 304 -13.19 -3.97 -2.58
CA ASP A 304 -11.84 -3.47 -2.79
C ASP A 304 -11.79 -2.53 -4.00
N ILE A 305 -11.10 -1.41 -3.84
CA ILE A 305 -11.05 -0.31 -4.81
C ILE A 305 -10.45 -0.70 -6.16
N ILE A 306 -9.65 -1.77 -6.22
CA ILE A 306 -8.95 -2.23 -7.43
C ILE A 306 -9.71 -3.40 -8.06
N THR A 307 -9.95 -4.46 -7.28
CA THR A 307 -10.51 -5.72 -7.78
C THR A 307 -12.04 -5.73 -7.81
N GLN A 308 -12.69 -4.82 -7.08
CA GLN A 308 -14.14 -4.77 -6.88
C GLN A 308 -14.71 -6.01 -6.17
N VAL A 309 -13.85 -6.92 -5.69
CA VAL A 309 -14.24 -8.06 -4.85
C VAL A 309 -14.52 -7.57 -3.44
N GLY A 310 -15.57 -8.10 -2.81
CA GLY A 310 -15.89 -7.78 -1.42
C GLY A 310 -14.80 -8.24 -0.45
N VAL A 311 -14.24 -7.32 0.33
CA VAL A 311 -13.40 -7.64 1.51
C VAL A 311 -14.36 -8.11 2.60
N THR A 312 -14.57 -9.42 2.63
CA THR A 312 -15.66 -10.06 3.39
C THR A 312 -15.14 -11.34 4.02
N ARG A 313 -15.90 -11.85 5.01
CA ARG A 313 -15.59 -13.14 5.63
C ARG A 313 -15.59 -14.28 4.62
N GLU A 314 -16.54 -14.27 3.69
CA GLU A 314 -16.67 -15.28 2.65
C GLU A 314 -15.47 -15.29 1.71
N ALA A 315 -14.95 -14.13 1.31
CA ALA A 315 -13.75 -14.04 0.48
C ALA A 315 -12.50 -14.53 1.21
N LEU A 316 -12.34 -14.18 2.49
CA LEU A 316 -11.25 -14.67 3.33
C LEU A 316 -11.30 -16.20 3.50
N ASP A 317 -12.48 -16.73 3.86
CA ASP A 317 -12.68 -18.17 4.03
C ASP A 317 -12.42 -18.92 2.72
N TYR A 318 -12.89 -18.39 1.58
CA TYR A 318 -12.61 -18.96 0.25
C TYR A 318 -11.10 -19.03 -0.03
N ASN A 319 -10.37 -17.94 0.21
CA ASN A 319 -8.92 -17.89 -0.05
C ASN A 319 -8.15 -18.86 0.84
N LEU A 320 -8.46 -18.91 2.13
CA LEU A 320 -7.81 -19.84 3.07
C LEU A 320 -8.08 -21.30 2.68
N ALA A 321 -9.30 -21.62 2.25
CA ALA A 321 -9.63 -22.93 1.73
C ALA A 321 -8.89 -23.25 0.42
N ALA A 322 -8.83 -22.31 -0.53
CA ALA A 322 -8.11 -22.47 -1.80
C ALA A 322 -6.61 -22.71 -1.59
N MET A 323 -6.02 -22.11 -0.55
CA MET A 323 -4.64 -22.33 -0.13
C MET A 323 -4.45 -23.58 0.74
N ASN A 324 -5.51 -24.37 0.96
CA ASN A 324 -5.51 -25.58 1.80
C ASN A 324 -5.04 -25.32 3.24
N VAL A 325 -5.43 -24.19 3.83
CA VAL A 325 -5.24 -23.93 5.26
C VAL A 325 -6.35 -24.66 6.04
N PRO A 326 -6.02 -25.62 6.92
CA PRO A 326 -7.02 -26.39 7.66
C PRO A 326 -7.75 -25.52 8.70
N ALA A 327 -9.07 -25.60 8.79
CA ALA A 327 -9.86 -24.82 9.74
C ALA A 327 -9.42 -24.95 11.22
N LYS A 328 -8.84 -26.09 11.61
CA LYS A 328 -8.31 -26.34 12.97
C LYS A 328 -7.09 -25.46 13.34
N ASP A 329 -6.44 -24.90 12.34
CA ASP A 329 -5.22 -24.10 12.47
C ASP A 329 -5.52 -22.59 12.35
N ILE A 330 -6.79 -22.21 12.19
CA ILE A 330 -7.22 -20.84 11.90
C ILE A 330 -8.16 -20.35 13.00
N GLU A 331 -7.90 -19.16 13.49
CA GLU A 331 -8.86 -18.36 14.27
C GLU A 331 -9.10 -17.04 13.55
N ILE A 332 -10.35 -16.74 13.18
CA ILE A 332 -10.72 -15.49 12.52
C ILE A 332 -11.52 -14.65 13.51
N ILE A 333 -10.99 -13.48 13.86
CA ILE A 333 -11.67 -12.49 14.70
C ILE A 333 -12.13 -11.35 13.81
N GLN A 334 -13.40 -11.41 13.39
CA GLN A 334 -13.99 -10.36 12.58
C GLN A 334 -14.37 -9.15 13.45
N GLY A 335 -13.49 -8.17 13.54
CA GLY A 335 -13.65 -7.01 14.41
C GLY A 335 -12.46 -6.07 14.38
N MET A 336 -12.59 -4.94 15.08
CA MET A 336 -11.48 -4.01 15.31
C MET A 336 -10.46 -4.65 16.28
N SER A 337 -9.17 -4.39 16.09
CA SER A 337 -8.10 -4.95 16.93
C SER A 337 -8.13 -4.43 18.35
N GLU A 338 -8.63 -3.20 18.56
CA GLU A 338 -8.78 -2.55 19.87
C GLU A 338 -10.09 -2.87 20.59
N ALA A 339 -11.02 -3.59 19.95
CA ALA A 339 -12.29 -3.94 20.57
C ALA A 339 -12.08 -4.88 21.75
N THR A 340 -12.81 -4.65 22.85
CA THR A 340 -12.71 -5.46 24.07
C THR A 340 -12.94 -6.94 23.77
N GLU A 341 -13.94 -7.28 22.95
CA GLU A 341 -14.25 -8.65 22.57
C GLU A 341 -13.13 -9.33 21.78
N THR A 342 -12.37 -8.55 20.99
CA THR A 342 -11.18 -9.05 20.29
C THR A 342 -10.07 -9.36 21.29
N LEU A 343 -9.80 -8.43 22.21
CA LEU A 343 -8.76 -8.60 23.22
C LEU A 343 -9.07 -9.75 24.20
N GLU A 344 -10.33 -9.95 24.55
CA GLU A 344 -10.75 -11.09 25.39
C GLU A 344 -10.41 -12.45 24.74
N LYS A 345 -10.54 -12.57 23.41
CA LYS A 345 -10.17 -13.80 22.68
C LYS A 345 -8.67 -14.06 22.67
N MET A 346 -7.86 -12.99 22.78
CA MET A 346 -6.40 -13.11 22.87
C MET A 346 -5.92 -13.39 24.29
N ARG A 347 -6.78 -13.33 25.32
CA ARG A 347 -6.37 -13.59 26.69
C ARG A 347 -5.89 -15.04 26.86
N GLY A 348 -4.70 -15.18 27.42
CA GLY A 348 -4.06 -16.49 27.64
C GLY A 348 -3.37 -17.06 26.41
N GLU A 349 -3.54 -16.45 25.25
CA GLU A 349 -2.76 -16.78 24.06
C GLU A 349 -1.32 -16.29 24.22
N GLN A 350 -0.42 -16.98 23.54
CA GLN A 350 0.99 -16.62 23.49
C GLN A 350 1.43 -16.53 22.03
N ILE A 351 1.87 -15.34 21.63
CA ILE A 351 2.18 -15.01 20.23
C ILE A 351 3.66 -15.21 19.97
N ASP A 352 4.00 -15.96 18.92
CA ASP A 352 5.39 -16.15 18.45
C ASP A 352 5.77 -15.11 17.38
N LEU A 353 4.82 -14.73 16.52
CA LEU A 353 4.96 -13.66 15.53
C LEU A 353 3.70 -12.81 15.47
N LEU A 354 3.85 -11.51 15.69
CA LEU A 354 2.80 -10.51 15.49
C LEU A 354 3.13 -9.69 14.25
N ILE A 355 2.18 -9.59 13.32
CA ILE A 355 2.23 -8.76 12.12
C ILE A 355 1.20 -7.63 12.31
N ILE A 356 1.67 -6.39 12.36
CA ILE A 356 0.83 -5.20 12.47
C ILE A 356 0.77 -4.53 11.09
N ASP A 357 -0.38 -4.66 10.43
CA ASP A 357 -0.68 -4.16 9.08
C ASP A 357 -2.12 -3.58 9.01
N GLY A 358 -2.58 -3.02 10.13
CA GLY A 358 -3.94 -2.49 10.31
C GLY A 358 -4.06 -1.00 9.97
N ASP A 359 -4.30 -0.17 10.99
CA ASP A 359 -4.42 1.28 10.84
C ASP A 359 -3.03 1.93 10.72
N HIS A 360 -2.73 2.48 9.53
CA HIS A 360 -1.45 3.11 9.21
C HIS A 360 -1.23 4.51 9.83
N SER A 361 -2.13 5.00 10.67
CA SER A 361 -1.90 6.20 11.47
C SER A 361 -0.99 5.90 12.66
N TYR A 362 -0.26 6.91 13.14
CA TYR A 362 0.60 6.78 14.32
C TYR A 362 -0.17 6.20 15.53
N GLY A 363 -1.39 6.70 15.77
CA GLY A 363 -2.24 6.23 16.85
C GLY A 363 -2.73 4.79 16.66
N GLY A 364 -3.01 4.38 15.42
CA GLY A 364 -3.42 3.03 15.06
C GLY A 364 -2.35 2.00 15.42
N VAL A 365 -1.17 2.13 14.79
CA VAL A 365 -0.03 1.24 15.03
C VAL A 365 0.40 1.22 16.49
N LYS A 366 0.33 2.37 17.18
CA LYS A 366 0.63 2.45 18.63
C LYS A 366 -0.35 1.62 19.45
N ARG A 367 -1.65 1.75 19.21
CA ARG A 367 -2.68 0.97 19.93
C ARG A 367 -2.52 -0.52 19.67
N ASP A 368 -2.29 -0.92 18.42
CA ASP A 368 -2.06 -2.33 18.07
C ASP A 368 -0.83 -2.88 18.79
N PHE A 369 0.28 -2.14 18.81
CA PHE A 369 1.46 -2.55 19.56
C PHE A 369 1.18 -2.67 21.06
N GLU A 370 0.63 -1.64 21.69
CA GLU A 370 0.40 -1.61 23.14
C GLU A 370 -0.57 -2.70 23.61
N ASN A 371 -1.62 -2.97 22.84
CA ASN A 371 -2.63 -3.96 23.18
C ASN A 371 -2.13 -5.41 23.02
N TYR A 372 -1.27 -5.68 22.05
CA TYR A 372 -0.87 -7.06 21.72
C TYR A 372 0.53 -7.43 22.23
N ARG A 373 1.39 -6.45 22.53
CA ARG A 373 2.70 -6.65 23.15
C ARG A 373 2.65 -7.51 24.44
N PRO A 374 1.63 -7.41 25.32
CA PRO A 374 1.52 -8.28 26.50
C PRO A 374 1.33 -9.77 26.21
N PHE A 375 0.80 -10.12 25.03
CA PHE A 375 0.58 -11.52 24.62
C PHE A 375 1.82 -12.14 23.95
N MET A 376 2.86 -11.35 23.69
CA MET A 376 4.06 -11.82 23.03
C MET A 376 4.88 -12.74 23.93
N ARG A 377 5.34 -13.86 23.37
CA ARG A 377 6.34 -14.71 24.02
C ARG A 377 7.71 -14.03 24.09
N SER A 378 8.45 -14.39 25.13
CA SER A 378 9.90 -14.25 25.21
C SER A 378 10.56 -14.75 23.91
N GLY A 379 11.40 -13.90 23.30
CA GLY A 379 12.09 -14.19 22.03
C GLY A 379 11.23 -14.16 20.77
N GLY A 380 9.92 -13.87 20.90
CA GLY A 380 8.98 -13.70 19.79
C GLY A 380 9.31 -12.49 18.91
N LEU A 381 8.62 -12.38 17.78
CA LEU A 381 8.86 -11.39 16.75
C LEU A 381 7.66 -10.46 16.58
N ILE A 382 7.92 -9.16 16.42
CA ILE A 382 6.91 -8.17 16.04
C ILE A 382 7.36 -7.52 14.74
N LEU A 383 6.47 -7.52 13.76
CA LEU A 383 6.68 -7.00 12.42
C LEU A 383 5.74 -5.81 12.20
N PHE A 384 6.29 -4.65 11.87
CA PHE A 384 5.55 -3.45 11.49
C PHE A 384 5.57 -3.34 9.97
N ASP A 385 4.41 -3.52 9.34
CA ASP A 385 4.29 -3.36 7.90
C ASP A 385 4.19 -1.88 7.50
N ASP A 386 4.43 -1.61 6.22
CA ASP A 386 4.49 -0.26 5.66
C ASP A 386 5.53 0.70 6.29
N TYR A 387 6.56 0.15 6.94
CA TYR A 387 7.71 0.89 7.48
C TYR A 387 8.57 1.50 6.35
N GLU A 388 9.00 2.75 6.56
CA GLU A 388 9.80 3.54 5.60
C GLU A 388 9.12 3.72 4.22
N THR A 389 7.79 3.81 4.21
CA THR A 389 7.04 4.08 2.98
C THR A 389 6.70 5.55 2.82
N VAL A 390 6.51 5.98 1.57
CA VAL A 390 6.08 7.35 1.25
C VAL A 390 4.62 7.58 1.63
N ASP A 391 3.80 6.53 1.48
CA ASP A 391 2.36 6.60 1.66
C ASP A 391 1.97 6.64 3.15
N TRP A 392 2.74 5.94 4.00
CA TRP A 392 2.47 5.77 5.43
C TRP A 392 3.65 6.20 6.31
N PRO A 393 3.99 7.51 6.33
CA PRO A 393 5.15 8.01 7.05
C PRO A 393 5.04 7.81 8.58
N ASP A 394 3.82 7.82 9.10
CA ASP A 394 3.53 7.70 10.54
C ASP A 394 4.03 6.38 11.14
N ILE A 395 4.03 5.30 10.36
CA ILE A 395 4.58 4.01 10.80
C ILE A 395 6.06 4.16 11.15
N LYS A 396 6.83 4.79 10.26
CA LYS A 396 8.26 5.02 10.50
C LYS A 396 8.46 5.92 11.72
N THR A 397 7.69 7.00 11.83
CA THR A 397 7.75 7.90 12.98
C THR A 397 7.52 7.14 14.30
N PHE A 398 6.47 6.31 14.37
CA PHE A 398 6.20 5.49 15.55
C PHE A 398 7.32 4.49 15.85
N VAL A 399 7.77 3.74 14.83
CA VAL A 399 8.83 2.73 15.02
C VAL A 399 10.15 3.36 15.46
N ASP A 400 10.55 4.49 14.87
CA ASP A 400 11.81 5.16 15.19
C ASP A 400 11.76 5.81 16.59
N GLU A 401 10.66 6.47 16.94
CA GLU A 401 10.56 7.27 18.16
C GLU A 401 10.15 6.46 19.38
N GLU A 402 9.31 5.43 19.23
CA GLU A 402 8.72 4.70 20.36
C GLU A 402 9.15 3.25 20.47
N ILE A 403 9.49 2.57 19.37
CA ILE A 403 9.89 1.15 19.41
C ILE A 403 11.41 0.99 19.49
N SER A 404 12.13 1.66 18.60
CA SER A 404 13.59 1.54 18.48
C SER A 404 14.37 1.90 19.76
N PRO A 405 13.96 2.89 20.58
CA PRO A 405 14.65 3.20 21.82
C PRO A 405 14.39 2.23 22.97
N ARG A 406 13.44 1.30 22.84
CA ARG A 406 13.05 0.42 23.94
C ARG A 406 14.09 -0.66 24.19
N GLY A 407 14.49 -0.84 25.45
CA GLY A 407 15.41 -1.90 25.84
C GLY A 407 14.84 -3.32 25.69
N ASP A 408 13.51 -3.47 25.65
CA ASP A 408 12.83 -4.76 25.49
C ASP A 408 12.55 -5.16 24.03
N MET A 409 13.00 -4.34 23.07
CA MET A 409 12.77 -4.55 21.63
C MET A 409 14.10 -4.42 20.88
N LYS A 410 14.55 -5.51 20.25
CA LYS A 410 15.77 -5.52 19.43
C LYS A 410 15.43 -5.54 17.95
N LEU A 411 15.83 -4.51 17.20
CA LEU A 411 15.72 -4.53 15.74
C LEU A 411 16.55 -5.70 15.17
N VAL A 412 15.93 -6.51 14.32
CA VAL A 412 16.58 -7.67 13.68
C VAL A 412 16.81 -7.44 12.19
N ALA A 413 15.82 -6.89 11.50
CA ALA A 413 15.89 -6.58 10.07
C ALA A 413 14.95 -5.42 9.74
N ALA A 414 15.29 -4.65 8.72
CA ALA A 414 14.42 -3.61 8.16
C ALA A 414 14.63 -3.48 6.65
N GLY A 415 13.58 -3.06 5.94
CA GLY A 415 13.57 -2.95 4.49
C GLY A 415 12.33 -3.63 3.90
N PHE A 416 12.14 -3.52 2.59
CA PHE A 416 10.98 -4.09 1.90
C PHE A 416 9.64 -3.69 2.51
N ARG A 417 9.52 -2.42 2.91
CA ARG A 417 8.33 -1.85 3.58
C ARG A 417 8.09 -2.41 4.98
N THR A 418 9.10 -2.97 5.65
CA THR A 418 8.91 -3.68 6.91
C THR A 418 10.03 -3.39 7.90
N ALA A 419 9.69 -3.30 9.19
CA ALA A 419 10.65 -3.38 10.28
C ALA A 419 10.32 -4.57 11.18
N LEU A 420 11.33 -5.38 11.49
CA LEU A 420 11.20 -6.59 12.30
C LEU A 420 11.99 -6.45 13.60
N PHE A 421 11.29 -6.62 14.72
CA PHE A 421 11.86 -6.58 16.05
C PHE A 421 11.70 -7.91 16.75
N ARG A 422 12.67 -8.26 17.60
CA ARG A 422 12.61 -9.36 18.54
C ARG A 422 12.31 -8.84 19.93
N VAL A 423 11.32 -9.45 20.58
CA VAL A 423 11.00 -9.20 21.98
C VAL A 423 12.11 -9.81 22.84
N ALA A 424 12.70 -9.00 23.72
CA ALA A 424 13.73 -9.48 24.64
C ALA A 424 13.19 -10.67 25.45
N GLY A 425 14.03 -11.71 25.60
CA GLY A 425 13.70 -12.79 26.51
C GLY A 425 13.82 -12.32 27.95
N ASN A 426 13.00 -12.84 28.84
CA ASN A 426 13.31 -12.73 30.27
C ASN A 426 14.65 -13.42 30.49
N ALA A 427 15.57 -12.81 31.25
CA ALA A 427 16.94 -13.30 31.47
C ALA A 427 17.02 -14.64 32.25
N THR A 428 15.94 -15.43 32.30
CA THR A 428 15.76 -16.62 33.14
C THR A 428 15.15 -17.81 32.42
N GLU A 429 15.11 -17.83 31.08
CA GLU A 429 14.70 -19.03 30.30
C GLU A 429 15.86 -19.67 29.55
#